data_AF-A0A8S1FEQ0-F1
#
_entry.id   AF-A0A8S1FEQ0-F1
#
_cell.length_a   1.000
_cell.length_b   1.000
_cell.length_c   1.000
_cell.angle_alpha   90.00
_cell.angle_beta   90.00
_cell.angle_gamma   90.00
#
_symmetry.space_group_name_H-M   'P 1'
#
loop_
_entity.id
_entity.type
_entity.pdbx_description
1 polymer ?
#
loop_
_entity_poly.entity_id
_entity_poly.type
_entity_poly.pdbx_seq_one_letter_code
_entity_poly.pdbx_strand_id
1 'polypeptide(L)'
;MNSCSRATAAVSQWVEQQTHDIFYWLGLKIADWPRITLLVTTIWALLMCAGAVRFKEVNNVRDHFSAENSPSRYEYRVAREFFQELGSPFHVVVAMQATDGGSLLRPK
;
A
#
# COMPACT_ATOMS: atom_id res chain seq x y z
N MET A 1 36.14 22.80 -20.99
CA MET A 1 34.80 22.19 -20.83
C MET A 1 34.61 20.84 -21.52
N ASN A 2 35.45 20.42 -22.47
CA ASN A 2 35.21 19.20 -23.27
C ASN A 2 35.62 17.87 -22.62
N SER A 3 36.45 17.88 -21.57
CA SER A 3 36.93 16.65 -20.90
C SER A 3 35.88 16.04 -19.95
N CYS A 4 35.21 16.89 -19.15
CA CYS A 4 34.19 16.45 -18.19
C CYS A 4 32.94 15.84 -18.87
N SER A 5 32.53 16.38 -20.03
CA SER A 5 31.42 15.85 -20.83
C SER A 5 31.73 14.49 -21.49
N ARG A 6 33.00 14.21 -21.82
CA ARG A 6 33.40 12.90 -22.37
C ARG A 6 33.48 11.82 -21.31
N ALA A 7 33.94 12.15 -20.11
CA ALA A 7 33.99 11.23 -18.98
C ALA A 7 32.58 10.77 -18.56
N THR A 8 31.63 11.70 -18.50
CA THR A 8 30.22 11.39 -18.19
C THR A 8 29.55 10.56 -19.28
N ALA A 9 29.82 10.84 -20.56
CA ALA A 9 29.34 10.02 -21.67
C ALA A 9 29.93 8.60 -21.67
N ALA A 10 31.23 8.46 -21.36
CA ALA A 10 31.88 7.15 -21.28
C ALA A 10 31.31 6.28 -20.14
N VAL A 11 31.04 6.89 -18.99
CA VAL A 11 30.37 6.20 -17.87
C VAL A 11 28.95 5.79 -18.26
N SER A 12 28.19 6.67 -18.91
CA SER A 12 26.83 6.35 -19.38
C SER A 12 26.82 5.15 -20.34
N GLN A 13 27.70 5.17 -21.34
CA GLN A 13 27.83 4.09 -22.32
C GLN A 13 28.29 2.78 -21.66
N TRP A 14 29.18 2.86 -20.69
CA TRP A 14 29.59 1.69 -19.91
C TRP A 14 28.42 1.11 -19.12
N VAL A 15 27.63 1.93 -18.42
CA VAL A 15 26.44 1.47 -17.68
C VAL A 15 25.42 0.85 -18.63
N GLU A 16 25.18 1.48 -19.77
CA GLU A 16 24.28 0.97 -20.81
C GLU A 16 24.72 -0.41 -21.31
N GLN A 17 26.01 -0.57 -21.61
CA GLN A 17 26.58 -1.84 -22.05
C GLN A 17 26.46 -2.92 -20.98
N GLN A 18 26.80 -2.63 -19.72
CA GLN A 18 26.65 -3.59 -18.62
C GLN A 18 25.19 -4.02 -18.44
N THR A 19 24.26 -3.06 -18.55
CA THR A 19 22.83 -3.34 -18.43
C THR A 19 22.36 -4.24 -19.58
N HIS A 20 22.72 -3.90 -20.82
CA HIS A 20 22.43 -4.70 -21.99
C HIS A 20 22.95 -6.12 -21.86
N ASP A 21 24.22 -6.29 -21.47
CA ASP A 21 24.86 -7.60 -21.38
C ASP A 21 24.22 -8.49 -20.30
N ILE A 22 23.83 -7.90 -19.17
CA ILE A 22 23.11 -8.62 -18.10
C ILE A 22 21.74 -9.09 -18.59
N PHE A 23 20.95 -8.20 -19.21
CA PHE A 23 19.62 -8.57 -19.70
C PHE A 23 19.68 -9.58 -20.84
N TYR A 24 20.66 -9.44 -21.74
CA TYR A 24 20.90 -10.37 -22.82
C TYR A 24 21.26 -11.75 -22.30
N TRP A 25 22.20 -11.82 -21.35
CA TRP A 25 22.59 -13.07 -20.71
C TRP A 25 21.42 -13.73 -19.96
N LEU A 26 20.65 -12.93 -19.21
CA LEU A 26 19.46 -13.42 -18.51
C LEU A 26 18.43 -13.98 -19.50
N GLY A 27 18.16 -13.24 -20.58
CA GLY A 27 17.23 -13.66 -21.64
C GLY A 27 17.65 -14.97 -22.29
N LEU A 28 18.94 -15.14 -22.61
CA LEU A 28 19.48 -16.39 -23.14
C LEU A 28 19.29 -17.54 -22.14
N LYS A 29 19.54 -17.32 -20.85
CA LYS A 29 19.34 -18.36 -19.83
C LYS A 29 17.87 -18.77 -19.69
N ILE A 30 16.95 -17.83 -19.81
CA ILE A 30 15.51 -18.12 -19.82
C ILE A 30 15.12 -18.90 -21.08
N ALA A 31 15.70 -18.54 -22.24
CA ALA A 31 15.44 -19.21 -23.51
C ALA A 31 16.01 -20.64 -23.58
N ASP A 32 17.16 -20.90 -22.96
CA ASP A 32 17.79 -22.23 -22.89
C ASP A 32 16.94 -23.21 -22.04
N TRP A 33 16.30 -22.73 -20.97
CA TRP A 33 15.59 -23.58 -20.00
C TRP A 33 14.20 -23.04 -19.60
N PRO A 34 13.28 -22.80 -20.57
CA PRO A 34 12.05 -22.06 -20.34
C PRO A 34 11.11 -22.73 -19.34
N ARG A 35 11.05 -24.07 -19.35
CA ARG A 35 10.18 -24.85 -18.44
C ARG A 35 10.65 -24.74 -16.99
N ILE A 36 11.97 -24.77 -16.75
CA ILE A 36 12.52 -24.69 -15.40
C ILE A 36 12.32 -23.29 -14.85
N THR A 37 12.61 -22.26 -15.64
CA THR A 37 12.37 -20.87 -15.23
C THR A 37 10.92 -20.66 -14.84
N LEU A 38 9.97 -21.12 -15.65
CA LEU A 38 8.54 -20.98 -15.36
C LEU A 38 8.12 -21.74 -14.10
N LEU A 39 8.62 -22.96 -13.90
CA LEU A 39 8.33 -23.73 -12.69
C LEU A 39 8.86 -23.03 -11.44
N VAL A 40 10.12 -22.56 -11.46
CA VAL A 40 10.74 -21.91 -10.31
C VAL A 40 10.02 -20.60 -9.95
N THR A 41 9.72 -19.74 -10.94
CA THR A 41 9.01 -18.48 -10.67
C THR A 41 7.59 -18.70 -10.17
N THR A 42 6.91 -19.73 -10.68
CA THR A 42 5.55 -20.09 -10.22
C THR A 42 5.57 -20.64 -8.80
N ILE A 43 6.48 -21.56 -8.48
CA ILE A 43 6.65 -22.09 -7.11
C ILE A 43 7.00 -20.94 -6.15
N TRP A 44 7.90 -20.05 -6.56
CA TRP A 44 8.26 -18.88 -5.77
C TRP A 44 7.06 -17.97 -5.50
N ALA A 45 6.26 -17.66 -6.51
CA ALA A 45 5.04 -16.87 -6.36
C ALA A 45 4.04 -17.53 -5.39
N LEU A 46 3.86 -18.85 -5.48
CA LEU A 46 3.00 -19.61 -4.56
C LEU A 46 3.52 -19.56 -3.11
N LEU A 47 4.84 -19.68 -2.91
CA LEU A 47 5.45 -19.55 -1.59
C LEU A 47 5.23 -18.15 -0.99
N MET A 48 5.37 -17.10 -1.79
CA MET A 48 5.09 -15.73 -1.34
C MET A 48 3.61 -15.50 -1.04
N CYS A 49 2.71 -16.14 -1.80
CA CYS A 49 1.27 -16.09 -1.58
C CYS A 49 0.87 -16.62 -0.19
N ALA A 50 1.62 -17.57 0.38
CA ALA A 50 1.37 -18.06 1.73
C ALA A 50 1.43 -16.96 2.80
N GLY A 51 2.15 -15.85 2.55
CA GLY A 51 2.18 -14.68 3.43
C GLY A 51 0.80 -14.02 3.60
N ALA A 52 -0.08 -14.15 2.61
CA ALA A 52 -1.45 -13.60 2.67
C ALA A 52 -2.33 -14.32 3.70
N VAL A 53 -1.98 -15.54 4.15
CA VAL A 53 -2.73 -16.26 5.19
C VAL A 53 -2.74 -15.49 6.52
N ARG A 54 -1.72 -14.67 6.78
CA ARG A 54 -1.64 -13.83 7.99
C ARG A 54 -2.05 -12.39 7.72
N PHE A 55 -2.71 -12.12 6.60
CA PHE A 55 -3.25 -10.80 6.30
C PHE A 55 -4.31 -10.42 7.34
N LYS A 56 -4.01 -9.38 8.12
CA LYS A 56 -4.93 -8.82 9.09
C LYS A 56 -5.48 -7.52 8.52
N GLU A 57 -6.73 -7.55 8.07
CA GLU A 57 -7.45 -6.34 7.75
C GLU A 57 -7.76 -5.61 9.05
N VAL A 58 -7.02 -4.53 9.32
CA VAL A 58 -7.39 -3.59 10.38
C VAL A 58 -8.36 -2.62 9.72
N ASN A 59 -9.64 -2.67 10.09
CA ASN A 59 -10.66 -1.73 9.61
C ASN A 59 -11.20 -0.91 10.79
N ASN A 60 -10.29 -0.26 11.52
CA ASN A 60 -10.66 0.69 12.55
C ASN A 60 -10.36 2.10 12.05
N VAL A 61 -11.42 2.81 11.66
CA VAL A 61 -11.39 4.22 11.27
C VAL A 61 -10.53 5.04 12.25
N ARG A 62 -10.67 4.84 13.57
CA ARG A 62 -9.93 5.59 14.59
C ARG A 62 -8.41 5.35 14.57
N ASP A 63 -7.97 4.19 14.08
CA ASP A 63 -6.56 3.83 14.02
C ASP A 63 -5.89 4.26 12.70
N HIS A 64 -6.64 4.58 11.65
CA HIS A 64 -6.05 4.87 10.33
C HIS A 64 -5.92 6.36 10.00
N PHE A 65 -6.63 7.23 10.71
CA PHE A 65 -6.58 8.68 10.47
C PHE A 65 -5.58 9.43 11.37
N SER A 66 -4.75 8.72 12.13
CA SER A 66 -3.72 9.30 12.98
C SER A 66 -2.38 8.60 12.76
N ALA A 67 -1.31 9.39 12.57
CA ALA A 67 0.04 8.87 12.40
C ALA A 67 0.45 7.99 13.59
N GLU A 68 1.24 6.94 13.33
CA GLU A 68 1.63 5.96 14.35
C GLU A 68 2.39 6.59 15.53
N ASN A 69 3.14 7.66 15.27
CA ASN A 69 3.94 8.39 16.25
C ASN A 69 3.26 9.68 16.78
N SER A 70 1.96 9.86 16.53
CA SER A 70 1.27 11.08 16.95
C SER A 70 0.99 11.13 18.46
N PRO A 71 1.09 12.31 19.11
CA PRO A 71 0.77 12.48 20.53
C PRO A 71 -0.67 12.06 20.90
N SER A 72 -1.62 12.22 19.97
CA SER A 72 -3.02 11.82 20.15
C SER A 72 -3.20 10.32 20.40
N ARG A 73 -2.26 9.46 19.96
CA ARG A 73 -2.26 8.02 20.30
C ARG A 73 -2.06 7.77 21.78
N TYR A 74 -1.18 8.55 22.42
CA TYR A 74 -0.94 8.46 23.85
C TYR A 74 -2.19 8.87 24.63
N GLU A 75 -2.77 10.01 24.27
CA GLU A 75 -4.00 10.53 24.87
C GLU A 75 -5.15 9.54 24.73
N TYR A 76 -5.34 8.97 23.53
CA TYR A 76 -6.36 7.94 23.28
C TYR A 76 -6.16 6.69 24.12
N ARG A 77 -4.91 6.23 24.30
CA ARG A 77 -4.59 5.06 25.13
C ARG A 77 -4.93 5.30 26.60
N VAL A 78 -4.51 6.45 27.14
CA VAL A 78 -4.80 6.84 28.53
C VAL A 78 -6.31 6.99 28.75
N ALA A 79 -7.01 7.64 27.82
CA ALA A 79 -8.46 7.79 27.89
C ALA A 79 -9.17 6.43 27.87
N ARG A 80 -8.78 5.51 26.98
CA ARG A 80 -9.38 4.17 26.88
C ARG A 80 -9.18 3.34 28.14
N GLU A 81 -8.01 3.43 28.76
CA GLU A 81 -7.69 2.75 30.02
C GLU A 81 -8.51 3.32 31.19
N PHE A 82 -8.64 4.64 31.27
CA PHE A 82 -9.38 5.31 32.34
C PHE A 82 -10.90 5.10 32.24
N PHE A 83 -11.46 5.25 31.04
CA PHE A 83 -12.91 5.14 30.82
C PHE A 83 -13.41 3.70 30.70
N GLN A 84 -12.51 2.70 30.66
CA GLN A 84 -12.83 1.29 30.42
C GLN A 84 -13.88 1.11 29.31
N GLU A 85 -13.63 1.77 28.17
CA GLU A 85 -14.60 2.00 27.10
C GLU A 85 -15.28 0.68 26.66
N LEU A 86 -16.49 0.40 27.19
CA LEU A 86 -17.35 -0.75 26.85
C LEU A 86 -18.01 -0.62 25.46
N GLY A 87 -17.57 0.35 24.65
CA GLY A 87 -18.24 0.76 23.43
C GLY A 87 -19.33 1.78 23.74
N SER A 88 -19.12 3.02 23.25
CA SER A 88 -20.20 4.01 23.20
C SER A 88 -21.34 3.47 22.32
N PRO A 89 -22.61 3.63 22.72
CA PRO A 89 -23.73 3.18 21.90
C PRO A 89 -23.63 3.77 20.49
N PHE A 90 -23.77 2.92 19.48
CA PHE A 90 -23.77 3.35 18.08
C PHE A 90 -24.94 4.30 17.84
N HIS A 91 -24.63 5.58 17.67
CA HIS A 91 -25.63 6.60 17.38
C HIS A 91 -26.00 6.53 15.89
N VAL A 92 -27.24 6.14 15.61
CA VAL A 92 -27.79 6.16 14.25
C VAL A 92 -28.52 7.48 14.05
N VAL A 93 -27.99 8.31 13.15
CA VAL A 93 -28.65 9.56 12.75
C VAL A 93 -29.43 9.32 11.47
N VAL A 94 -30.75 9.50 11.51
CA VAL A 94 -31.60 9.51 10.32
C VAL A 94 -31.92 10.98 9.99
N ALA A 95 -31.29 11.50 8.95
CA ALA A 95 -31.64 12.80 8.40
C ALA A 95 -32.75 12.64 7.36
N MET A 96 -33.84 13.40 7.52
CA MET A 96 -34.93 13.45 6.55
C MET A 96 -34.91 14.78 5.81
N GLN A 97 -35.26 14.77 4.54
CA GLN A 97 -35.42 15.95 3.70
C GLN A 97 -36.75 15.87 2.98
N ALA A 98 -37.47 17.00 2.90
CA ALA A 98 -38.69 17.07 2.09
C ALA A 98 -38.33 16.92 0.60
N THR A 99 -39.06 16.09 -0.13
CA THR A 99 -38.78 15.80 -1.55
C THR A 99 -38.90 17.03 -2.45
N ASP A 100 -39.67 18.03 -2.04
CA ASP A 100 -39.86 19.30 -2.72
C ASP A 100 -38.94 20.41 -2.18
N GLY A 101 -38.00 20.08 -1.30
CA GLY A 101 -37.08 21.03 -0.66
C GLY A 101 -37.75 22.01 0.30
N GLY A 102 -39.05 21.84 0.61
CA GLY A 102 -39.78 22.69 1.52
C GLY A 102 -39.62 22.31 3.00
N SER A 103 -40.39 22.97 3.88
CA SER A 103 -40.41 22.63 5.31
C SER A 103 -40.96 21.22 5.54
N LEU A 104 -40.35 20.48 6.47
CA LEU A 104 -40.86 19.20 6.99
C LEU A 104 -42.01 19.39 7.99
N LEU A 105 -42.11 20.58 8.63
CA LEU A 105 -43.17 20.92 9.58
C LEU A 105 -44.29 21.67 8.85
N ARG A 106 -45.20 20.92 8.21
CA ARG A 106 -46.37 21.50 7.54
C ARG A 106 -47.62 21.36 8.41
N PRO A 107 -48.52 22.38 8.41
CA PRO A 107 -49.85 22.17 8.96
C PRO A 107 -50.52 21.04 8.18
N LYS A 108 -51.22 20.16 8.92
CA LYS A 108 -51.98 19.05 8.34
C LYS A 108 -53.10 19.56 7.42
#